data_AF-A0A5K1G5T4-F1
#
_entry.id   AF-A0A5K1G5T4-F1
#
_cell.length_a   1.000
_cell.length_b   1.000
_cell.length_c   1.000
_cell.angle_alpha   90.00
_cell.angle_beta   90.00
_cell.angle_gamma   90.00
#
_symmetry.space_group_name_H-M   'P 1'
#
loop_
_entity.id
_entity.type
_entity.pdbx_description
1 polymer ?
#
loop_
_entity_poly.entity_id
_entity_poly.type
_entity_poly.pdbx_seq_one_letter_code
_entity_poly.pdbx_strand_id
1 'polypeptide(L)' 'ELMRVEEARGSMRKVFGREPTRGEVSRVVGSDISAMRSSLKRGWYSKHTLLSSSMGLIRSIAAEHQGRGIAIEDLVQ' A
#
# COMPACT_ATOMS: atom_id res chain seq x y z
N GLU A 1 -3.07 14.33 1.75
CA GLU A 1 -1.60 14.42 1.81
C GLU A 1 -0.93 13.38 0.92
N LEU A 2 -1.18 12.07 1.11
CA LEU A 2 -0.61 11.01 0.28
C LEU A 2 -0.91 11.15 -1.22
N MET A 3 -2.15 11.52 -1.57
CA MET A 3 -2.56 11.72 -2.98
C MET A 3 -1.77 12.85 -3.65
N ARG A 4 -1.56 13.98 -2.94
CA ARG A 4 -0.74 15.09 -3.42
C ARG A 4 0.72 14.69 -3.61
N VAL A 5 1.26 13.84 -2.72
CA VAL A 5 2.61 13.30 -2.83
C VAL A 5 2.75 12.40 -4.07
N GLU A 6 1.77 11.52 -4.32
CA GLU A 6 1.78 10.64 -5.51
C GLU A 6 1.57 11.41 -6.82
N GLU A 7 0.71 12.43 -6.82
CA GLU A 7 0.52 13.33 -7.97
C GLU A 7 1.79 14.14 -8.28
N ALA A 8 2.43 14.71 -7.26
CA ALA A 8 3.70 15.41 -7.39
C ALA A 8 4.78 14.47 -7.91
N ARG A 9 4.90 13.28 -7.32
CA ARG A 9 5.85 12.24 -7.73
C ARG A 9 5.62 11.80 -9.18
N GLY A 10 4.38 11.59 -9.59
CA GLY A 10 4.01 11.24 -10.96
C GLY A 10 4.33 12.33 -11.97
N SER A 11 4.07 13.58 -11.63
CA SER A 11 4.40 14.75 -12.46
C SER A 11 5.92 14.93 -12.59
N MET A 12 6.64 14.81 -11.47
CA MET A 12 8.10 14.90 -11.45
C MET A 12 8.77 13.77 -12.23
N ARG A 13 8.25 12.54 -12.17
CA ARG A 13 8.75 11.42 -12.97
C ARG A 13 8.65 11.71 -14.47
N LYS A 14 7.56 12.33 -14.92
CA LYS A 14 7.39 12.73 -16.33
C LYS A 14 8.41 13.80 -16.74
N VAL A 15 8.71 14.76 -15.87
CA VAL A 15 9.66 15.84 -16.15
C VAL A 15 11.11 15.37 -16.07
N PHE A 16 11.46 14.59 -15.05
CA PHE A 16 12.84 14.19 -14.78
C PHE A 16 13.29 13.01 -15.63
N GLY A 17 12.35 12.27 -16.23
CA GLY A 17 12.64 11.01 -16.92
C GLY A 17 13.20 9.91 -15.99
N ARG A 18 13.18 10.16 -14.68
CA ARG A 18 13.67 9.25 -13.63
C ARG A 18 12.77 9.33 -12.42
N GLU A 19 12.96 8.36 -11.52
CA GLU A 19 12.28 8.39 -10.24
C GLU A 19 12.78 9.56 -9.38
N PRO A 20 11.90 10.47 -8.93
CA PRO A 20 12.29 11.59 -8.07
C PRO A 20 12.61 11.09 -6.66
N THR A 21 13.64 11.69 -6.05
CA THR A 21 14.06 11.38 -4.69
C THR A 21 13.06 11.94 -3.68
N ARG A 22 13.04 11.36 -2.48
CA ARG A 22 12.14 11.80 -1.41
C ARG A 22 12.29 13.27 -1.05
N GLY A 23 13.51 13.80 -1.03
CA GLY A 23 13.76 15.21 -0.74
C GLY A 23 13.30 16.14 -1.87
N GLU A 24 13.37 15.69 -3.12
CA GLU A 24 12.81 16.45 -4.25
C GLU A 24 11.28 16.53 -4.14
N VAL A 25 10.62 15.40 -3.86
CA VAL A 25 9.16 15.36 -3.68
C VAL A 25 8.73 16.17 -2.45
N SER A 26 9.46 16.07 -1.33
CA SER A 26 9.12 16.80 -0.10
C SER A 26 9.21 18.32 -0.28
N ARG A 27 10.22 18.80 -1.02
CA ARG A 27 10.36 20.22 -1.36
C ARG A 27 9.19 20.72 -2.20
N VAL A 28 8.74 19.94 -3.18
CA VAL A 28 7.60 20.31 -4.05
C VAL A 28 6.28 20.33 -3.29
N VAL A 29 6.08 19.37 -2.36
CA VAL A 29 4.84 19.27 -1.58
C VAL A 29 4.86 20.18 -0.34
N GLY A 30 6.01 20.80 -0.02
CA GLY A 30 6.20 21.64 1.16
C GLY A 30 6.14 20.86 2.48
N SER A 31 6.46 19.56 2.44
CA SER A 31 6.38 18.66 3.59
C SER A 31 7.77 18.34 4.15
N ASP A 32 7.84 18.17 5.47
CA ASP A 32 9.05 17.67 6.13
C ASP A 32 9.28 16.18 5.79
N ILE A 33 10.55 15.82 5.58
CA ILE A 33 10.95 14.45 5.20
C ILE A 33 10.63 13.46 6.34
N SER A 34 10.76 13.87 7.60
CA SER A 34 10.43 13.04 8.76
C SER A 34 8.92 12.77 8.84
N ALA A 35 8.10 13.79 8.57
CA ALA A 35 6.65 13.64 8.47
C ALA A 35 6.26 12.65 7.36
N MET A 36 6.85 12.77 6.16
CA MET A 36 6.61 11.82 5.05
C MET A 36 7.00 10.38 5.43
N ARG A 37 8.16 10.18 6.08
CA ARG A 37 8.60 8.85 6.54
C ARG A 37 7.64 8.26 7.57
N SER A 38 7.17 9.07 8.50
CA SER A 38 6.23 8.64 9.54
C SER A 38 4.89 8.21 8.94
N SER A 39 4.36 8.97 7.98
CA SER A 39 3.14 8.60 7.25
C SER A 39 3.29 7.30 6.46
N LEU A 40 4.42 7.10 5.77
CA LEU A 40 4.69 5.83 5.06
C LEU A 40 4.75 4.64 6.03
N LYS A 41 5.44 4.80 7.17
CA LYS A 41 5.53 3.75 8.19
C LYS A 41 4.14 3.39 8.71
N ARG A 42 3.31 4.38 9.06
CA ARG A 42 1.91 4.15 9.46
C ARG A 42 1.11 3.43 8.38
N GLY A 43 1.21 3.86 7.13
CA GLY A 43 0.52 3.20 6.01
C GLY A 43 0.92 1.74 5.84
N TRP A 44 2.21 1.43 5.98
CA TRP A 44 2.71 0.05 5.95
C TRP A 44 2.11 -0.80 7.09
N TYR A 45 2.12 -0.28 8.32
CA TYR A 45 1.49 -0.97 9.45
C TYR A 45 -0.01 -1.16 9.24
N SER A 46 -0.73 -0.11 8.81
CA SER A 46 -2.16 -0.20 8.54
C SER A 46 -2.47 -1.25 7.47
N LYS A 47 -1.68 -1.32 6.39
CA LYS A 47 -1.82 -2.36 5.36
C LYS A 47 -1.62 -3.75 5.95
N HIS A 48 -0.56 -3.93 6.75
CA HIS A 48 -0.26 -5.21 7.38
C HIS A 48 -1.37 -5.65 8.35
N THR A 49 -1.85 -4.72 9.19
CA THR A 49 -2.96 -4.98 10.12
C THR A 49 -4.23 -5.32 9.36
N LEU A 50 -4.56 -4.58 8.30
CA LEU A 50 -5.73 -4.88 7.47
C LEU A 50 -5.66 -6.29 6.89
N LEU A 51 -4.56 -6.63 6.20
CA LEU A 51 -4.35 -7.98 5.65
C LEU A 51 -4.48 -9.07 6.72
N SER A 52 -3.85 -8.87 7.89
CA SER A 52 -3.94 -9.81 9.00
C SER A 52 -5.36 -9.96 9.55
N SER A 53 -6.11 -8.85 9.65
CA SER A 53 -7.49 -8.87 10.15
C SER A 53 -8.50 -9.44 9.15
N SER A 54 -8.21 -9.35 7.84
CA SER A 54 -9.06 -9.88 6.77
C SER A 54 -8.99 -11.40 6.64
N MET A 55 -8.08 -12.08 7.33
CA MET A 55 -7.96 -13.54 7.25
C MET A 55 -9.21 -14.31 7.68
N GLY A 56 -9.98 -13.79 8.66
CA GLY A 56 -11.25 -14.40 9.04
C GLY A 56 -12.29 -14.37 7.91
N LEU A 57 -12.36 -13.25 7.20
CA LEU A 57 -13.23 -13.09 6.03
C LEU A 57 -12.79 -14.00 4.88
N ILE A 58 -11.48 -14.03 4.57
CA ILE A 58 -10.92 -14.90 3.51
C ILE A 58 -11.24 -16.37 3.80
N ARG A 59 -11.06 -16.83 5.04
CA ARG A 59 -11.41 -18.20 5.44
C ARG A 59 -12.91 -18.48 5.33
N SER A 60 -13.76 -17.53 5.71
CA SER A 60 -15.21 -17.69 5.57
C SER A 60 -15.63 -17.89 4.11
N ILE A 61 -15.07 -17.08 3.21
CA ILE A 61 -15.32 -17.20 1.76
C ILE A 61 -14.78 -18.53 1.23
N ALA A 62 -13.55 -18.92 1.61
CA ALA A 62 -12.97 -20.19 1.19
C ALA A 62 -13.78 -21.41 1.65
N ALA A 63 -14.37 -21.35 2.85
CA ALA A 63 -15.25 -22.40 3.37
C ALA A 63 -16.52 -22.60 2.52
N GLU A 64 -17.08 -21.53 1.93
CA GLU A 64 -18.23 -21.62 1.02
C GLU A 64 -17.92 -22.36 -0.29
N HIS A 65 -16.63 -22.51 -0.62
CA HIS A 65 -16.14 -23.22 -1.80
C HIS A 65 -15.59 -24.62 -1.49
N GLN A 66 -15.67 -25.06 -0.24
CA GLN A 66 -15.25 -26.40 0.18
C GLN A 66 -16.09 -27.48 -0.53
N GLY A 67 -15.49 -28.65 -0.79
CA GLY A 67 -16.16 -29.79 -1.43
C GLY A 67 -16.21 -29.73 -2.96
N ARG A 68 -15.58 -28.73 -3.60
CA ARG A 68 -15.45 -28.62 -5.07
C ARG A 68 -14.15 -29.20 -5.63
N GLY A 69 -13.44 -30.01 -4.84
CA GLY A 69 -12.18 -30.66 -5.26
C GLY A 69 -10.92 -29.79 -5.13
N ILE A 70 -11.00 -28.63 -4.47
CA ILE A 70 -9.85 -27.75 -4.18
C ILE A 70 -9.65 -27.71 -2.66
N ALA A 71 -8.41 -27.83 -2.19
CA ALA A 71 -8.07 -27.74 -0.78
C ALA A 71 -8.29 -26.31 -0.27
N ILE A 72 -8.72 -26.16 0.98
CA ILE A 72 -9.04 -24.82 1.52
C ILE A 72 -7.78 -23.96 1.65
N GLU A 73 -6.62 -24.58 1.83
CA GLU A 73 -5.31 -23.93 1.83
C GLU A 73 -5.01 -23.28 0.47
N ASP A 74 -5.38 -23.95 -0.63
CA ASP A 74 -5.19 -23.45 -2.01
C ASP A 74 -6.15 -22.32 -2.35
N LEU A 75 -7.29 -22.22 -1.66
CA LEU A 75 -8.26 -21.12 -1.80
C LEU A 75 -7.84 -19.84 -1.03
N VAL A 76 -6.89 -19.96 -0.10
CA VAL A 76 -6.48 -18.89 0.82
C VAL A 76 -5.10 -18.32 0.46
N GLN A 77 -4.32 -18.97 -0.43
CA GLN A 77 -3.02 -18.51 -0.92
C GLN A 77 -3.09 -17.22 -1.75
#